data_AF-A0A5E4ZF56-F1
#
_entry.id   AF-A0A5E4ZF56-F1
#
_cell.length_a   1.000
_cell.length_b   1.000
_cell.length_c   1.000
_cell.angle_alpha   90.00
_cell.angle_beta   90.00
_cell.angle_gamma   90.00
#
_symmetry.space_group_name_H-M   'P 1'
#
loop_
_entity.id
_entity.type
_entity.pdbx_description
1 polymer ?
#
loop_
_entity_poly.entity_id
_entity_poly.type
_entity_poly.pdbx_seq_one_letter_code
_entity_poly.pdbx_strand_id
1 'polypeptide(L)' 'MFWPVLLPEQKLAMDKQFHFAEQIQKVGPITHIRFNIIPDGGVSRLRLWGRLADKQA' A
#
# COMPACT_ATOMS: atom_id res chain seq x y z
N MET A 1 11.42 -6.74 14.29
CA MET A 1 11.28 -5.85 13.12
C MET A 1 10.06 -6.31 12.33
N PHE A 2 8.90 -5.71 12.59
CA PHE A 2 7.60 -6.19 12.10
C PHE A 2 6.96 -5.10 11.23
N TRP A 3 6.59 -5.44 9.99
CA TRP A 3 5.83 -4.55 9.09
C TRP A 3 4.35 -4.93 9.19
N PRO A 4 3.49 -4.09 9.78
CA PRO A 4 2.06 -4.33 9.78
C PRO A 4 1.53 -4.45 8.34
N VAL A 5 0.64 -5.41 8.10
CA VAL A 5 0.05 -5.61 6.77
C VAL A 5 -1.02 -4.55 6.54
N LEU A 6 -0.70 -3.58 5.67
CA LEU A 6 -1.64 -2.53 5.26
C LEU A 6 -2.66 -3.05 4.22
N LEU A 7 -2.18 -3.82 3.25
CA LEU A 7 -2.97 -4.39 2.17
C LEU A 7 -2.49 -5.84 1.95
N PRO A 8 -3.36 -6.85 2.10
CA PRO A 8 -3.02 -8.23 1.77
C PRO A 8 -2.68 -8.39 0.27
N GLU A 9 -2.05 -9.50 -0.10
CA GLU A 9 -1.72 -9.81 -1.50
C GLU A 9 -2.94 -9.65 -2.42
N GLN A 10 -2.74 -8.92 -3.53
CA GLN A 10 -3.77 -8.69 -4.54
C GLN A 10 -3.30 -9.24 -5.88
N LYS A 11 -4.20 -9.95 -6.57
CA LYS A 11 -3.94 -10.38 -7.95
C LYS A 11 -4.06 -9.16 -8.88
N LEU A 12 -2.98 -8.87 -9.58
CA LEU A 12 -2.93 -7.80 -10.59
C LEU A 12 -3.08 -8.39 -12.00
N ALA A 13 -3.22 -7.50 -12.98
CA ALA A 13 -3.32 -7.81 -14.40
C ALA A 13 -2.50 -6.80 -15.21
N MET A 14 -2.06 -7.21 -16.40
CA MET A 14 -1.32 -6.34 -17.31
C MET A 14 -2.15 -5.13 -17.74
N ASP A 15 -1.46 -4.00 -17.97
CA ASP A 15 -2.03 -2.77 -18.51
C ASP A 15 -3.33 -2.29 -17.85
N LYS A 16 -3.41 -2.46 -16.52
CA LYS A 16 -4.60 -2.10 -15.76
C LYS A 16 -4.22 -1.28 -14.53
N GLN A 17 -5.02 -0.24 -14.27
CA GLN A 17 -4.95 0.52 -13.04
C GLN A 17 -5.81 -0.16 -11.97
N PHE A 18 -5.23 -0.31 -10.79
CA PHE A 18 -5.90 -0.89 -9.63
C PHE A 18 -6.05 0.16 -8.54
N HIS A 19 -7.26 0.25 -8.00
CA HIS A 19 -7.59 1.13 -6.88
C HIS A 19 -8.06 0.28 -5.71
N PHE A 20 -7.35 0.39 -4.59
CA PHE A 20 -7.66 -0.32 -3.36
C PHE A 20 -7.98 0.71 -2.29
N ALA A 21 -9.26 0.86 -1.94
CA ALA A 21 -9.69 1.76 -0.87
C ALA A 21 -10.33 0.96 0.28
N GLU A 22 -11.20 0.01 -0.07
CA GLU A 22 -11.95 -0.81 0.90
C GLU A 22 -11.09 -1.91 1.52
N GLN A 23 -10.05 -2.38 0.80
CA GLN A 23 -9.16 -3.44 1.24
C GLN A 23 -8.04 -2.95 2.17
N ILE A 24 -7.90 -1.64 2.35
CA ILE A 24 -6.85 -1.05 3.19
C ILE A 24 -7.21 -1.24 4.66
N GLN A 25 -6.32 -1.88 5.40
CA GLN A 25 -6.47 -2.09 6.83
C GLN A 25 -6.09 -0.85 7.64
N LYS A 26 -6.75 -0.64 8.78
CA LYS A 26 -6.43 0.45 9.70
C LYS A 26 -5.24 0.06 10.59
N VAL A 27 -4.04 0.46 10.19
CA VAL A 27 -2.80 0.18 10.93
C VAL A 27 -2.25 1.40 11.71
N GLY A 28 -2.98 2.51 11.72
CA GLY A 28 -2.58 3.77 12.37
C GLY A 28 -1.74 4.69 11.46
N PRO A 29 -1.08 5.72 12.02
CA PRO A 29 -0.17 6.61 11.29
C PRO A 29 1.02 5.86 10.68
N ILE A 30 1.39 6.21 9.44
CA ILE A 30 2.45 5.53 8.68
C ILE A 30 3.47 6.53 8.19
N THR A 31 4.75 6.25 8.41
CA THR A 31 5.87 7.05 7.90
C THR A 31 6.58 6.40 6.72
N HIS A 32 6.57 5.07 6.65
CA HIS A 32 7.24 4.30 5.61
C HIS A 32 6.32 3.20 5.09
N ILE A 33 6.40 2.93 3.79
CA ILE A 33 5.68 1.84 3.13
C ILE A 33 6.69 0.92 2.46
N ARG A 34 6.49 -0.37 2.64
CA ARG A 34 7.18 -1.42 1.88
C ARG A 34 6.23 -1.97 0.83
N PHE A 35 6.61 -1.86 -0.44
CA PHE A 35 5.85 -2.42 -1.56
C PHE A 35 6.54 -3.69 -2.06
N ASN A 36 5.79 -4.78 -2.16
CA ASN A 36 6.28 -6.09 -2.60
C ASN A 36 5.59 -6.49 -3.90
N ILE A 37 6.37 -6.90 -4.90
CA ILE A 37 5.89 -7.57 -6.12
C ILE A 37 6.34 -9.03 -6.02
N ILE A 38 5.42 -9.96 -6.22
CA ILE A 38 5.64 -11.40 -5.98
C ILE A 38 5.25 -12.20 -7.23
N PRO A 39 6.09 -13.15 -7.70
CA PRO A 39 7.48 -13.35 -7.29
C PRO A 39 8.42 -12.24 -7.80
N ASP A 40 8.07 -11.63 -8.93
CA ASP A 40 8.77 -10.55 -9.61
C ASP A 40 7.83 -9.86 -10.62
N GLY A 41 8.33 -8.88 -11.37
CA GLY A 41 7.60 -8.19 -12.43
C GLY A 41 7.83 -6.69 -12.46
N GLY A 42 6.95 -5.99 -13.18
CA GLY A 42 7.03 -4.54 -13.37
C GLY A 42 5.74 -3.84 -12.95
N VAL A 43 5.88 -2.78 -12.15
CA VAL A 43 4.80 -1.85 -11.82
C VAL A 43 5.20 -0.47 -12.29
N SER A 44 4.46 0.09 -13.25
CA SER A 44 4.79 1.38 -13.85
C SER A 44 4.74 2.53 -12.83
N ARG A 45 3.75 2.49 -11.92
CA ARG A 45 3.53 3.53 -10.90
C ARG A 45 2.86 2.92 -9.65
N LEU A 46 3.31 3.36 -8.47
CA LEU A 46 2.60 3.22 -7.22
C LEU A 46 2.18 4.62 -6.74
N ARG A 47 0.91 4.79 -6.36
CA ARG A 47 0.41 6.03 -5.76
C ARG A 47 -0.21 5.71 -4.40
N LEU A 48 0.21 6.45 -3.39
CA LEU A 48 -0.29 6.32 -2.03
C LEU A 48 -1.06 7.60 -1.70
N TRP A 49 -2.37 7.45 -1.51
CA TRP A 49 -3.24 8.55 -1.14
C TRP A 49 -3.52 8.47 0.35
N GLY A 50 -3.36 9.58 1.05
CA GLY A 50 -3.56 9.64 2.48
C GLY A 50 -3.71 11.07 2.95
N ARG A 51 -4.06 11.22 4.23
CA ARG A 51 -4.02 12.50 4.93
C ARG A 51 -2.84 12.47 5.89
N LEU A 52 -2.27 13.63 6.17
CA LEU A 52 -1.26 13.74 7.22
C LEU A 52 -1.90 13.34 8.54
N ALA A 53 -1.21 12.51 9.32
CA ALA A 53 -1.61 12.24 10.68
C ALA A 53 -1.48 13.54 11.48
N ASP A 54 -2.39 13.76 12.43
CA ASP A 54 -2.29 14.88 13.35
C ASP A 54 -0.92 14.84 14.02
N LYS A 55 -0.25 16.00 14.09
CA LYS A 55 0.96 16.11 14.89
C LYS A 55 0.56 15.84 16.33
N GLN A 56 0.99 14.70 16.86
CA GLN A 56 0.98 14.50 18.31
C GLN A 56 1.86 15.62 18.90
N ALA A 57 1.23 16.49 19.71
CA ALA A 57 1.86 17.57 20.43
C ALA A 57 2.72 17.02 21.58
#